data_AF-A0A1J3HFC3-F1
#
_entry.id   AF-A0A1J3HFC3-F1
#
_cell.length_a   1.000
_cell.length_b   1.000
_cell.length_c   1.000
_cell.angle_alpha   90.00
_cell.angle_beta   90.00
_cell.angle_gamma   90.00
#
_symmetry.space_group_name_H-M   'P 1'
#
loop_
_entity.id
_entity.type
_entity.pdbx_description
1 polymer ?
#
loop_
_entity_poly.entity_id
_entity_poly.type
_entity_poly.pdbx_seq_one_letter_code
_entity_poly.pdbx_strand_id
1 'polypeptide(L)'
;QGQGEMSVRIADHLLSSFKPKDPSTYILLSNIYASASLWGKVSEARRKLGDMEVRKDPGYSSVEVRKETEVFYAGETSHPLKEEIF
;
A
#
# COMPACT_ATOMS: atom_id res chain seq x y z
N GLN A 1 -21.52 14.17 14.58
CA GLN A 1 -21.40 12.70 14.59
C GLN A 1 -21.76 12.04 13.25
N GLY A 2 -22.81 12.45 12.52
CA GLY A 2 -23.28 11.72 11.32
C GLY A 2 -22.43 11.76 10.03
N GLN A 3 -21.47 12.67 9.88
CA GLN A 3 -20.67 12.76 8.64
C GLN A 3 -19.68 11.59 8.47
N GLY A 4 -19.10 11.10 9.58
CA GLY A 4 -18.14 9.99 9.57
C GLY A 4 -18.79 8.63 9.27
N GLU A 5 -20.01 8.39 9.77
CA GLU A 5 -20.75 7.16 9.44
C GLU A 5 -21.18 7.11 7.97
N MET A 6 -21.61 8.26 7.42
CA MET A 6 -22.00 8.33 6.02
C MET A 6 -20.80 8.08 5.08
N SER A 7 -19.62 8.63 5.40
CA SER A 7 -18.42 8.41 4.57
C SER A 7 -17.97 6.94 4.58
N VAL A 8 -18.02 6.27 5.73
CA VAL A 8 -17.70 4.84 5.83
C VAL A 8 -18.69 3.99 5.02
N ARG A 9 -19.98 4.29 5.07
CA ARG A 9 -20.99 3.56 4.27
C ARG A 9 -20.78 3.69 2.76
N ILE A 10 -20.45 4.91 2.30
CA ILE A 10 -20.12 5.14 0.89
C ILE A 10 -18.84 4.39 0.52
N ALA A 11 -17.82 4.43 1.39
CA ALA A 11 -16.57 3.72 1.18
C ALA A 11 -16.76 2.20 1.06
N ASP A 12 -17.59 1.61 1.91
CA ASP A 12 -17.93 0.18 1.85
C ASP A 12 -18.61 -0.17 0.53
N HIS A 13 -19.58 0.65 0.11
CA HIS A 13 -20.31 0.42 -1.14
C HIS A 13 -19.39 0.49 -2.38
N LEU A 14 -18.48 1.46 -2.41
CA LEU A 14 -17.50 1.60 -3.50
C LEU A 14 -16.52 0.43 -3.53
N LEU A 15 -16.02 0.01 -2.35
CA LEU A 15 -15.06 -1.08 -2.22
C LEU A 15 -15.65 -2.45 -2.63
N SER A 16 -16.94 -2.69 -2.35
CA SER A 16 -17.63 -3.93 -2.68
C SER A 16 -18.15 -3.96 -4.12
N SER A 17 -18.66 -2.84 -4.63
CA SER A 17 -19.55 -2.86 -5.80
C SER A 17 -18.89 -2.34 -7.08
N PHE A 18 -17.93 -1.41 -6.97
CA PHE A 18 -17.44 -0.68 -8.13
C PHE A 18 -16.07 -1.12 -8.64
N LYS A 19 -15.35 -2.00 -7.91
CA LYS A 19 -13.96 -2.42 -8.20
C LYS A 19 -13.17 -1.30 -8.90
N PRO A 20 -12.89 -0.18 -8.22
CA PRO A 20 -12.30 0.99 -8.84
C PRO A 20 -11.08 0.61 -9.67
N LYS A 21 -10.95 1.17 -10.87
CA LYS A 21 -9.76 1.00 -11.74
C LYS A 21 -8.72 2.08 -11.49
N ASP A 22 -9.09 3.11 -10.73
CA ASP A 22 -8.23 4.23 -10.42
C ASP A 22 -7.56 4.05 -9.03
N PRO A 23 -6.22 4.15 -8.95
CA PRO A 23 -5.46 4.00 -7.71
C PRO A 23 -5.81 5.04 -6.64
N SER A 24 -6.12 6.27 -7.05
CA SER A 24 -6.44 7.36 -6.12
C SER A 24 -7.71 7.08 -5.33
N THR A 25 -8.64 6.32 -5.91
CA THR A 25 -9.85 5.86 -5.21
C THR A 25 -9.51 4.98 -4.01
N TYR A 26 -8.58 4.03 -4.12
CA TYR A 26 -8.19 3.19 -2.98
C TYR A 26 -7.41 3.96 -1.91
N ILE A 27 -6.62 4.98 -2.31
CA ILE A 27 -5.97 5.91 -1.37
C ILE A 27 -7.05 6.65 -0.57
N LEU A 28 -8.07 7.19 -1.23
CA LEU A 28 -9.18 7.88 -0.57
C LEU A 28 -9.94 6.95 0.38
N LEU A 29 -10.27 5.73 -0.06
CA LEU A 29 -10.93 4.72 0.78
C LEU A 29 -10.10 4.41 2.03
N SER A 30 -8.79 4.19 1.87
CA SER A 30 -7.86 3.97 2.99
C SER A 30 -7.89 5.12 3.99
N ASN A 31 -7.97 6.38 3.54
CA ASN A 31 -8.00 7.54 4.42
C ASN A 31 -9.34 7.66 5.17
N ILE A 32 -10.47 7.39 4.49
CA ILE A 32 -11.79 7.36 5.11
C ILE A 32 -11.80 6.32 6.24
N TYR A 33 -11.37 5.09 5.97
CA TYR A 33 -11.30 4.04 7.00
C TYR A 33 -10.32 4.37 8.14
N ALA A 34 -9.18 5.00 7.85
CA ALA A 34 -8.22 5.40 8.88
C ALA A 34 -8.81 6.45 9.83
N SER A 35 -9.53 7.44 9.30
CA SER A 35 -10.23 8.44 10.13
C SER A 35 -11.29 7.84 11.04
N ALA A 36 -11.85 6.68 10.66
CA ALA A 36 -12.79 5.90 11.47
C ALA A 36 -12.11 4.83 12.34
N SER A 37 -10.76 4.78 12.40
CA SER A 37 -9.98 3.75 13.11
C SER A 37 -10.25 2.31 12.66
N LEU A 38 -10.72 2.12 11.43
CA LEU A 38 -11.04 0.81 10.84
C LEU A 38 -9.82 0.20 10.14
N TRP A 39 -8.79 -0.14 10.91
CA TRP A 39 -7.50 -0.59 10.39
C TRP A 39 -7.54 -1.86 9.50
N GLY A 40 -8.49 -2.76 9.74
CA GLY A 40 -8.72 -3.92 8.88
C GLY A 40 -9.13 -3.52 7.45
N LYS A 41 -9.99 -2.51 7.33
CA LYS A 41 -10.45 -1.95 6.05
C LYS A 41 -9.37 -1.09 5.38
N VAL A 42 -8.55 -0.40 6.17
CA VAL A 42 -7.33 0.28 5.69
C VAL A 42 -6.39 -0.73 5.00
N SER A 43 -6.13 -1.86 5.67
CA SER A 43 -5.29 -2.93 5.12
C SER A 43 -5.88 -3.51 3.83
N GLU A 44 -7.19 -3.77 3.80
CA GLU A 44 -7.88 -4.25 2.59
C GLU A 44 -7.74 -3.29 1.41
N ALA A 45 -7.99 -2.00 1.62
CA ALA A 45 -7.87 -0.97 0.57
C ALA A 45 -6.43 -0.87 0.03
N ARG A 46 -5.42 -0.93 0.92
CA ARG A 46 -4.00 -0.89 0.54
C ARG A 46 -3.55 -2.15 -0.19
N ARG A 47 -4.06 -3.32 0.19
CA ARG A 47 -3.78 -4.57 -0.54
C ARG A 47 -4.31 -4.49 -1.96
N LYS A 48 -5.57 -4.09 -2.15
CA LYS A 48 -6.15 -3.92 -3.49
C LYS A 48 -5.40 -2.88 -4.33
N LEU A 49 -4.91 -1.81 -3.71
CA LEU A 49 -4.06 -0.82 -4.37
C LEU A 49 -2.74 -1.41 -4.87
N GLY A 50 -2.13 -2.34 -4.12
CA GLY A 50 -0.91 -3.05 -4.53
C GLY A 50 -1.15 -4.13 -5.60
N ASP A 51 -2.34 -4.74 -5.60
CA ASP A 51 -2.76 -5.72 -6.63
C ASP A 51 -3.02 -5.05 -7.98
N MET A 52 -3.43 -3.78 -7.97
CA MET A 52 -3.40 -2.96 -9.17
C MET A 52 -1.92 -2.68 -9.46
N GLU A 53 -1.43 -2.97 -10.66
CA GLU A 53 -0.03 -2.81 -11.09
C GLU A 53 0.48 -1.35 -11.12
N VAL A 54 0.06 -0.53 -10.16
CA VAL A 54 0.60 0.76 -9.78
C VAL A 54 1.94 0.52 -9.10
N ARG A 55 2.89 -0.07 -9.83
CA ARG A 55 4.28 -0.10 -9.42
C ARG A 55 4.76 1.34 -9.40
N LYS A 56 4.67 1.97 -8.24
CA LYS A 56 5.67 2.98 -7.89
C LYS A 56 7.00 2.24 -7.86
N ASP A 57 8.02 2.81 -8.48
CA ASP A 57 9.36 2.27 -8.31
C ASP A 57 9.66 2.23 -6.82
N PRO A 58 10.01 1.06 -6.26
CA PRO A 58 10.35 0.96 -4.86
C PRO A 58 11.49 1.93 -4.58
N GLY A 59 11.45 2.60 -3.43
CA GLY A 59 12.62 3.29 -2.93
C GLY A 59 13.77 2.30 -2.81
N TYR A 60 14.98 2.70 -3.11
CA TYR A 60 16.14 1.83 -2.97
C TYR A 60 17.26 2.56 -2.21
N SER A 61 18.12 1.78 -1.59
CA SER A 61 19.42 2.23 -1.12
C SER A 61 20.49 1.38 -1.80
N SER A 62 21.71 1.89 -1.91
CA SER A 62 22.81 1.12 -2.48
C SER A 62 24.10 1.32 -1.68
N VAL A 63 24.93 0.29 -1.67
CA VAL A 63 26.28 0.33 -1.09
C VAL A 63 27.28 -0.11 -2.16
N GLU A 64 28.42 0.57 -2.23
CA GLU A 64 29.51 0.20 -3.11
C GLU A 64 30.62 -0.49 -2.32
N VAL A 65 30.93 -1.74 -2.69
CA VAL A 65 31.99 -2.55 -2.07
C VAL A 65 32.88 -3.08 -3.18
N ARG A 66 34.19 -2.78 -3.14
CA ARG A 66 35.17 -3.29 -4.11
C ARG A 66 34.82 -3.03 -5.60
N LYS A 67 34.15 -1.90 -5.89
CA LYS A 67 33.62 -1.50 -7.21
C LYS A 67 32.41 -2.31 -7.70
N GLU A 68 31.80 -3.10 -6.82
CA GLU A 68 30.50 -3.72 -7.05
C GLU A 68 29.44 -2.92 -6.26
N THR A 69 28.31 -2.65 -6.91
CA THR A 69 27.19 -1.91 -6.31
C THR A 69 26.08 -2.89 -5.96
N GLU A 70 25.77 -3.00 -4.66
CA GLU A 70 24.63 -3.76 -4.16
C GLU A 70 23.45 -2.81 -3.95
N VAL A 71 22.26 -3.21 -4.40
CA VAL A 71 21.03 -2.39 -4.34
C VAL A 71 20.00 -3.11 -3.49
N PHE A 72 19.48 -2.40 -2.48
CA PHE A 72 18.44 -2.89 -1.58
C PHE A 72 17.13 -2.17 -1.87
N TYR A 73 16.10 -2.90 -2.28
CA TYR A 73 14.79 -2.32 -2.57
C TYR A 73 13.89 -2.33 -1.32
N ALA A 74 13.15 -1.25 -1.13
CA ALA A 74 12.18 -1.14 -0.05
C ALA A 74 11.07 -2.19 -0.23
N GLY A 75 10.88 -3.05 0.77
CA GLY A 75 9.93 -4.15 0.73
C GLY A 75 10.43 -5.40 0.01
N GLU A 76 11.71 -5.45 -0.37
CA GLU A 76 12.35 -6.66 -0.88
C GLU A 76 12.45 -7.74 0.21
N THR A 77 12.12 -8.98 -0.17
CA THR A 77 12.20 -10.16 0.72
C THR A 77 13.07 -11.27 0.16
N SER A 78 13.56 -11.10 -1.07
CA SER A 78 14.25 -12.12 -1.86
C SER A 78 15.74 -11.84 -2.07
N HIS A 79 16.33 -10.93 -1.29
CA HIS A 79 17.75 -10.63 -1.43
C HIS A 79 18.60 -11.89 -1.17
N PRO A 80 19.57 -12.25 -2.02
CA PRO A 80 20.36 -13.49 -1.86
C PRO A 80 21.05 -13.61 -0.50
N LEU A 81 21.43 -12.47 0.08
CA LEU A 81 22.08 -12.36 1.39
C LEU A 81 21.13 -12.05 2.54
N LYS A 82 19.81 -12.22 2.36
CA LYS A 82 18.80 -11.75 3.33
C LYS A 82 19.08 -12.13 4.79
N GLU A 83 19.67 -13.31 5.04
CA GLU A 83 19.93 -13.81 6.40
C GLU A 83 21.08 -13.08 7.11
N GLU A 84 21.93 -12.41 6.35
CA GLU A 84 23.11 -11.69 6.86
C GLU A 84 22.87 -10.18 7.01
N ILE A 85 21.89 -9.63 6.28
CA ILE A 85 21.67 -8.18 6.16
C ILE A 85 20.33 -7.67 6.72
N PHE A 86 19.34 -8.55 6.97
CA PHE A 86 18.04 -8.23 7.57
C PHE A 86 17.86 -9.00 8.89
#